data_AF-A0A8D0CMG0-F1
#
_entry.id   AF-A0A8D0CMG0-F1
#
_cell.length_a   1.000
_cell.length_b   1.000
_cell.length_c   1.000
_cell.angle_alpha   90.00
_cell.angle_beta   90.00
_cell.angle_gamma   90.00
#
_symmetry.space_group_name_H-M   'P 1'
#
loop_
_entity.id
_entity.type
_entity.pdbx_description
1 polymer ?
#
loop_
_entity_poly.entity_id
_entity_poly.type
_entity_poly.pdbx_seq_one_letter_code
_entity_poly.pdbx_strand_id
1 'polypeptide(L)' 'MDSNSAGSVQYDRWNEDNINMKVDAPQSTVMRIYDTVCNGSYGVAVKAAGALAALVSIYVIGYVTGYYVHRC' A
#
# COMPACT_ATOMS: atom_id res chain seq x y z
N MET A 1 52.15 -5.98 39.81
CA MET A 1 50.82 -5.91 39.17
C MET A 1 51.09 -5.72 37.70
N ASP A 2 51.17 -6.83 36.99
CA ASP A 2 51.61 -6.91 35.58
C ASP A 2 50.59 -6.28 34.64
N SER A 3 51.08 -5.41 33.76
CA SER A 3 50.30 -4.72 32.74
C SER A 3 50.03 -5.65 31.55
N ASN A 4 49.04 -6.53 31.69
CA ASN A 4 48.62 -7.40 30.59
C ASN A 4 47.65 -6.65 29.66
N SER A 5 48.22 -6.01 28.62
CA SER A 5 47.49 -5.41 27.49
C SER A 5 46.93 -6.51 26.58
N ALA A 6 45.95 -7.28 27.07
CA ALA A 6 45.16 -8.17 26.24
C ALA A 6 44.00 -7.37 25.66
N GLY A 7 43.98 -7.20 24.33
CA GLY A 7 42.93 -6.48 23.61
C GLY A 7 41.55 -6.98 24.03
N SER A 8 40.79 -6.10 24.68
CA SER A 8 39.44 -6.41 25.14
C SER A 8 38.52 -6.47 23.93
N VAL A 9 38.33 -7.66 23.37
CA VAL A 9 37.21 -7.92 22.48
C VAL A 9 35.96 -7.79 23.34
N GLN A 10 35.33 -6.61 23.29
CA GLN A 10 34.04 -6.39 23.93
C GLN A 10 32.99 -7.13 23.11
N TYR A 11 32.52 -8.24 23.65
CA TYR A 11 31.31 -8.87 23.15
C TYR A 11 30.13 -8.13 23.76
N ASP A 12 29.24 -7.62 22.91
CA ASP A 12 27.96 -7.11 23.36
C ASP A 12 27.25 -8.22 24.14
N ARG A 13 27.05 -7.98 25.44
CA ARG A 13 26.35 -8.91 26.32
C ARG A 13 24.89 -8.95 25.88
N TRP A 14 24.39 -10.15 25.61
CA TRP A 14 22.98 -10.38 25.30
C TRP A 14 22.07 -9.75 26.37
N ASN A 15 21.13 -8.90 25.95
CA ASN A 15 20.24 -8.14 26.82
C ASN A 15 18.84 -8.10 26.20
N GLU A 16 17.78 -8.51 26.90
CA GLU A 16 16.44 -8.60 26.29
C GLU A 16 15.93 -7.27 25.68
N ASP A 17 16.37 -6.12 26.19
CA ASP A 17 15.99 -4.80 25.66
C ASP A 17 16.65 -4.47 24.30
N ASN A 18 17.70 -5.21 23.89
CA ASN A 18 18.33 -5.05 22.58
C ASN A 18 17.62 -5.85 21.47
N ILE A 19 16.67 -6.73 21.84
CA ILE A 19 15.92 -7.59 20.93
C ILE A 19 14.69 -6.84 20.42
N ASN A 20 14.86 -5.59 19.97
CA ASN A 20 13.83 -4.93 19.18
C ASN A 20 13.96 -5.37 17.72
N MET A 21 13.46 -6.57 17.42
CA MET A 21 13.34 -7.05 16.05
C MET A 21 12.14 -6.35 15.40
N LYS A 22 12.34 -5.10 14.97
CA LYS A 22 11.39 -4.37 14.11
C LYS A 22 11.43 -4.99 12.71
N VAL A 23 10.91 -6.21 12.59
CA VAL A 23 10.65 -6.83 11.29
C VAL A 23 9.30 -6.30 10.86
N ASP A 24 9.31 -5.39 9.89
CA ASP A 24 8.11 -5.09 9.12
C ASP A 24 7.57 -6.44 8.60
N ALA A 25 6.39 -6.84 9.09
CA ALA A 25 5.74 -8.03 8.61
C ALA A 25 5.66 -7.93 7.07
N PRO A 26 5.90 -9.01 6.31
CA PRO A 26 5.85 -8.96 4.86
C PRO A 26 4.44 -8.54 4.43
N GLN A 27 4.28 -7.25 4.16
CA GLN A 27 3.02 -6.70 3.73
C GLN A 27 2.77 -7.26 2.34
N SER A 28 1.67 -8.00 2.18
CA SER A 28 1.28 -8.54 0.89
C SER A 28 1.34 -7.44 -0.17
N THR A 29 1.92 -7.74 -1.34
CA THR A 29 1.99 -6.80 -2.47
C THR A 29 0.63 -6.18 -2.77
N VAL A 30 -0.45 -6.96 -2.60
CA VAL A 30 -1.84 -6.52 -2.77
C VAL A 30 -2.21 -5.43 -1.76
N MET A 31 -1.78 -5.57 -0.51
CA MET A 31 -2.08 -4.62 0.57
C MET A 31 -1.29 -3.32 0.41
N ARG A 32 -0.04 -3.39 -0.07
CA ARG A 32 0.77 -2.21 -0.43
C ARG A 32 0.17 -1.45 -1.62
N ILE A 33 -0.34 -2.16 -2.63
CA ILE A 33 -1.06 -1.56 -3.76
C ILE A 33 -2.36 -0.92 -3.28
N TYR A 34 -3.13 -1.62 -2.43
CA TYR A 34 -4.38 -1.10 -1.87
C TYR A 34 -4.14 0.19 -1.05
N ASP A 35 -3.16 0.23 -0.16
CA ASP A 35 -2.85 1.45 0.59
C ASP A 35 -2.44 2.61 -0.33
N THR A 36 -1.63 2.32 -1.35
CA THR A 36 -1.16 3.36 -2.29
C THR A 36 -2.30 3.92 -3.13
N VAL A 37 -3.17 3.03 -3.63
CA VAL A 37 -4.22 3.37 -4.60
C VAL A 37 -5.52 3.81 -3.92
N CYS A 38 -5.82 3.37 -2.70
CA CYS A 38 -7.08 3.69 -2.01
C CYS A 38 -6.90 4.66 -0.84
N ASN A 39 -5.74 4.65 -0.18
CA ASN A 39 -5.51 5.39 1.07
C ASN A 39 -4.54 6.58 0.90
N GLY A 40 -3.67 6.53 -0.12
CA GLY A 40 -2.78 7.63 -0.49
C GLY A 40 -3.49 8.78 -1.23
N SER A 41 -2.74 9.86 -1.50
CA SER A 41 -3.22 11.03 -2.28
C SER A 41 -3.81 10.65 -3.64
N TYR A 42 -3.36 9.53 -4.23
CA TYR A 42 -3.88 8.99 -5.49
C TYR A 42 -5.28 8.38 -5.38
N GLY A 43 -5.76 8.02 -4.18
CA GLY A 43 -7.06 7.37 -4.01
C GLY A 43 -8.26 8.26 -4.28
N VAL A 44 -8.15 9.56 -4.01
CA VAL A 44 -9.19 10.51 -4.39
C VAL A 44 -9.29 10.62 -5.91
N ALA A 45 -8.13 10.69 -6.60
CA ALA A 45 -8.08 10.76 -8.06
C ALA A 45 -8.65 9.50 -8.72
N VAL A 46 -8.30 8.32 -8.21
CA VAL A 46 -8.81 7.04 -8.73
C VAL A 46 -10.31 6.89 -8.49
N LYS A 47 -10.83 7.30 -7.32
CA LYS A 47 -12.28 7.32 -7.06
C LYS A 47 -13.02 8.26 -8.00
N ALA A 48 -12.49 9.47 -8.20
CA ALA A 48 -13.10 10.44 -9.11
C ALA A 48 -13.11 9.94 -10.56
N ALA A 49 -11.98 9.40 -11.04
CA ALA A 49 -11.89 8.83 -12.38
C ALA A 49 -12.87 7.65 -12.56
N GLY A 50 -12.96 6.76 -11.56
CA GLY A 50 -13.90 5.64 -11.57
C GLY A 50 -15.37 6.10 -11.61
N ALA A 51 -15.73 7.09 -10.80
CA ALA A 51 -17.08 7.65 -10.78
C ALA A 51 -17.46 8.31 -12.11
N LEU A 52 -16.54 9.07 -12.72
CA LEU A 52 -16.74 9.67 -14.04
C LEU A 52 -16.91 8.59 -15.12
N ALA A 53 -16.07 7.55 -15.11
CA ALA A 53 -16.17 6.45 -16.06
C ALA A 53 -17.51 5.70 -15.94
N ALA A 54 -18.00 5.47 -14.72
CA ALA A 54 -19.30 4.85 -14.48
C ALA A 54 -20.46 5.71 -15.01
N LEU A 55 -20.44 7.01 -14.74
CA LEU A 55 -21.47 7.93 -15.26
C LEU A 55 -21.51 7.96 -16.79
N VAL A 56 -20.35 8.05 -17.44
CA VAL A 56 -20.26 8.02 -18.91
C VAL A 56 -20.79 6.69 -19.45
N SER A 57 -20.44 5.57 -18.80
CA SER A 57 -20.91 4.25 -19.21
C SER A 57 -22.43 4.13 -19.13
N ILE A 58 -23.04 4.58 -18.03
CA ILE A 58 -24.51 4.57 -17.87
C ILE A 58 -25.17 5.46 -18.91
N TYR A 59 -24.62 6.65 -19.18
CA TYR A 59 -25.13 7.55 -20.20
C TYR A 59 -25.11 6.92 -21.59
N VAL A 60 -23.99 6.28 -21.98
CA VAL A 60 -23.86 5.61 -23.27
C VAL A 60 -24.86 4.45 -23.38
N ILE A 61 -24.96 3.60 -22.36
CA ILE A 61 -25.91 2.48 -22.33
C ILE A 61 -27.34 2.99 -22.49
N GLY A 62 -27.72 4.03 -21.73
CA GLY A 62 -29.04 4.64 -21.82
C GLY A 62 -29.32 5.25 -23.19
N TYR A 63 -28.36 5.97 -23.76
CA TYR A 63 -28.48 6.55 -25.11
C TYR A 63 -28.69 5.48 -26.17
N VAL A 64 -27.87 4.43 -26.16
CA VAL A 64 -27.95 3.32 -27.10
C VAL A 64 -29.29 2.60 -26.94
N THR A 65 -29.69 2.30 -25.71
CA THR A 65 -30.97 1.61 -25.42
C THR A 65 -32.15 2.46 -25.88
N GLY A 66 -32.17 3.75 -25.54
CA GLY A 66 -33.21 4.68 -25.97
C GLY A 66 -33.28 4.81 -27.49
N TYR A 67 -32.14 4.86 -28.17
CA TYR A 67 -32.06 4.87 -29.63
C TYR A 67 -32.67 3.62 -30.24
N TYR A 68 -32.34 2.43 -29.74
CA TYR A 68 -32.90 1.18 -30.26
C TYR A 68 -34.39 1.03 -29.97
N VAL A 69 -34.88 1.49 -28.81
CA VAL A 69 -36.30 1.44 -28.46
C VAL A 69 -37.14 2.43 -29.28
N HIS A 70 -36.67 3.66 -29.51
CA HIS A 70 -37.38 4.65 -30.33
C HIS A 70 -37.29 4.41 -31.84
N ARG A 71 -36.36 3.57 -32.28
CA ARG A 71 -36.21 3.21 -33.70
C ARG A 71 -37.09 2.03 -34.11
N CYS A 72 -37.83 1.43 -33.18
CA CYS A 72 -38.91 0.48 -33.44
C CYS A 72 -40.24 1.20 -33.72
#